data_AF-A0AA44KX23-F1
#
_entry.id   AF-A0AA44KX23-F1
#
_cell.length_a   1.000
_cell.length_b   1.000
_cell.length_c   1.000
_cell.angle_alpha   90.00
_cell.angle_beta   90.00
_cell.angle_gamma   90.00
#
_symmetry.space_group_name_H-M   'P 1'
#
loop_
_entity.id
_entity.type
_entity.pdbx_description
1 polymer ?
#
loop_
_entity_poly.entity_id
_entity_poly.type
_entity_poly.pdbx_seq_one_letter_code
_entity_poly.pdbx_strand_id
1 'polypeptide(L)'
;MAVPYAHVQGHQIDFSKLEEVLQSIFECMVKHADFYKTMFGPHGIHDFNLQMQQTIMDNLERNYIELKIGEHDSDIPKDMVLRFFTSCVVGMAIWWLQNDMKYSPKYTAQQLVKLMTKGPFCAVGFTFFNER
;
A
#
# COMPACT_ATOMS: atom_id res chain seq x y z
N MET A 1 -44.30 -20.01 0.98
CA MET A 1 -43.25 -19.25 1.68
C MET A 1 -41.91 -19.65 1.08
N ALA A 2 -41.31 -18.78 0.26
CA ALA A 2 -39.96 -18.96 -0.24
C ALA A 2 -39.18 -17.70 0.15
N VAL A 3 -38.15 -17.85 0.98
CA VAL A 3 -37.21 -16.77 1.27
C VAL A 3 -36.05 -16.94 0.28
N PRO A 4 -35.78 -15.95 -0.57
CA PRO A 4 -34.63 -16.01 -1.47
C PRO A 4 -33.40 -15.66 -0.65
N TYR A 5 -32.51 -16.63 -0.43
CA TYR A 5 -31.15 -16.34 -0.03
C TYR A 5 -30.47 -15.70 -1.23
N ALA A 6 -30.48 -14.38 -1.24
CA ALA A 6 -29.64 -13.58 -2.10
C ALA A 6 -28.19 -14.05 -1.92
N HIS A 7 -27.58 -14.49 -3.02
CA HIS A 7 -26.15 -14.73 -3.09
C HIS A 7 -25.45 -13.38 -2.87
N VAL A 8 -25.05 -13.12 -1.63
CA VAL A 8 -24.09 -12.05 -1.30
C VAL A 8 -22.75 -12.47 -1.90
N GLN A 9 -22.46 -12.01 -3.12
CA GLN A 9 -21.11 -12.13 -3.68
C GLN A 9 -20.13 -11.42 -2.74
N GLY A 10 -19.05 -12.14 -2.41
CA GLY A 10 -18.15 -11.83 -1.31
C GLY A 10 -17.45 -10.49 -1.44
N HIS A 11 -17.48 -9.73 -0.34
CA HIS A 11 -16.71 -8.52 -0.13
C HIS A 11 -15.27 -8.90 0.27
N GLN A 12 -14.45 -9.29 -0.71
CA GLN A 12 -13.04 -9.61 -0.51
C GLN A 12 -12.16 -8.54 -1.14
N ILE A 13 -11.21 -8.00 -0.37
CA ILE A 13 -10.07 -7.30 -0.95
C ILE A 13 -9.29 -8.35 -1.74
N ASP A 14 -9.19 -8.17 -3.06
CA ASP A 14 -8.32 -9.01 -3.85
C ASP A 14 -6.86 -8.62 -3.55
N PHE A 15 -6.29 -9.31 -2.55
CA PHE A 15 -4.91 -9.11 -2.13
C PHE A 15 -3.92 -9.36 -3.28
N SER A 16 -4.29 -10.19 -4.25
CA SER A 16 -3.50 -10.43 -5.46
C SER A 16 -3.47 -9.17 -6.32
N LYS A 17 -4.63 -8.52 -6.52
CA LYS A 17 -4.70 -7.26 -7.27
C LYS A 17 -3.95 -6.12 -6.57
N LEU A 18 -4.01 -6.06 -5.23
CA LEU A 18 -3.21 -5.09 -4.46
C LEU A 18 -1.71 -5.36 -4.59
N GLU A 19 -1.29 -6.62 -4.52
CA GLU A 19 0.11 -7.03 -4.74
C GLU A 19 0.59 -6.64 -6.14
N GLU A 20 -0.20 -6.89 -7.19
CA GLU A 20 0.12 -6.52 -8.58
C GLU A 20 0.31 -5.01 -8.76
N VAL A 21 -0.60 -4.20 -8.19
CA VAL A 21 -0.49 -2.74 -8.24
C VAL A 21 0.80 -2.28 -7.57
N LEU A 22 1.10 -2.78 -6.36
CA LEU A 22 2.31 -2.41 -5.64
C LEU A 22 3.58 -2.88 -6.37
N GLN A 23 3.56 -4.09 -6.91
CA GLN A 23 4.66 -4.61 -7.73
C GLN A 23 4.93 -3.69 -8.92
N SER A 24 3.90 -3.23 -9.63
CA SER A 24 4.04 -2.33 -10.77
C SER A 24 4.69 -0.99 -10.41
N ILE A 25 4.40 -0.47 -9.21
CA ILE A 25 5.03 0.74 -8.67
C ILE A 25 6.53 0.50 -8.47
N PHE A 26 6.90 -0.59 -7.80
CA PHE A 26 8.31 -0.92 -7.56
C PHE A 26 9.07 -1.22 -8.86
N GLU A 27 8.44 -1.87 -9.85
CA GLU A 27 9.03 -2.10 -11.17
C GLU A 27 9.25 -0.80 -11.95
N CYS A 28 8.32 0.15 -11.87
CA CYS A 28 8.47 1.47 -12.45
C CYS A 28 9.66 2.22 -11.83
N MET A 29 9.83 2.13 -10.51
CA MET A 29 10.95 2.72 -9.80
C MET A 29 12.30 2.13 -10.24
N VAL A 30 12.38 0.82 -10.48
CA VAL A 30 13.60 0.18 -10.99
C VAL A 30 13.98 0.70 -12.37
N LYS A 31 13.01 0.87 -13.27
CA LYS A 31 13.26 1.35 -14.65
C LYS A 31 13.89 2.75 -14.68
N HIS A 32 13.65 3.56 -13.65
CA HIS A 32 14.17 4.93 -13.53
C HIS A 32 14.94 5.15 -12.23
N ALA A 33 15.64 4.12 -11.73
CA ALA A 33 16.24 4.13 -10.41
C ALA A 33 17.26 5.25 -10.20
N ASP A 34 18.13 5.53 -11.18
CA ASP A 34 19.15 6.58 -11.07
C ASP A 34 18.52 7.98 -10.96
N PHE A 35 17.46 8.22 -11.73
CA PHE A 35 16.68 9.45 -11.63
C PHE A 35 16.07 9.60 -10.24
N TYR A 36 15.40 8.55 -9.75
CA TYR A 36 14.77 8.60 -8.44
C TYR A 36 15.79 8.70 -7.31
N LYS A 37 16.91 7.98 -7.34
CA LYS A 37 17.99 8.10 -6.34
C LYS A 37 18.57 9.51 -6.30
N THR A 38 18.75 10.13 -7.46
CA THR A 38 19.22 11.53 -7.55
C THR A 38 18.20 12.50 -6.94
N MET A 39 16.93 12.33 -7.29
CA MET A 39 15.86 13.23 -6.84
C MET A 39 15.49 13.05 -5.36
N PHE A 40 15.61 11.85 -4.80
CA PHE A 40 15.33 11.52 -3.39
C PHE A 40 16.58 11.46 -2.50
N GLY A 41 17.76 11.77 -3.05
CA GLY A 41 19.02 11.75 -2.33
C GLY A 41 19.23 12.97 -1.43
N PRO A 42 20.33 13.02 -0.66
CA PRO A 42 20.66 14.12 0.25
C PRO A 42 20.75 15.52 -0.39
N HIS A 43 20.95 15.56 -1.71
CA HIS A 43 21.03 16.78 -2.53
C HIS A 43 19.87 16.89 -3.54
N GLY A 44 18.82 16.08 -3.36
CA GLY A 44 17.63 16.12 -4.20
C GLY A 44 16.82 17.41 -4.02
N ILE A 45 15.88 17.64 -4.93
CA ILE A 45 14.97 18.78 -4.84
C ILE A 45 13.98 18.50 -3.72
N HIS A 46 13.98 19.32 -2.66
CA HIS A 46 13.11 19.14 -1.50
C HIS A 46 11.63 18.95 -1.90
N ASP A 47 11.16 19.80 -2.81
CA ASP A 47 9.77 19.78 -3.27
C ASP A 47 9.45 18.58 -4.18
N PHE A 48 10.45 17.96 -4.80
CA PHE A 48 10.23 16.77 -5.62
C PHE A 48 9.73 15.60 -4.77
N ASN A 49 10.24 15.47 -3.55
CA ASN A 49 9.76 14.43 -2.65
C ASN A 49 8.26 14.63 -2.38
N LEU A 50 7.87 15.84 -1.95
CA LEU A 50 6.47 16.17 -1.67
C LEU A 50 5.56 15.96 -2.90
N GLN A 51 5.99 16.41 -4.08
CA GLN A 51 5.23 16.24 -5.33
C GLN A 51 5.08 14.78 -5.74
N MET A 52 6.12 13.96 -5.55
CA MET A 52 6.04 12.54 -5.87
C MET A 52 5.19 11.78 -4.85
N GLN A 53 5.28 12.12 -3.57
CA GLN A 53 4.37 11.59 -2.55
C GLN A 53 2.92 11.88 -2.91
N GLN A 54 2.62 13.12 -3.34
CA GLN A 54 1.30 13.52 -3.79
C GLN A 54 0.88 12.75 -5.06
N THR A 55 1.78 12.57 -6.02
CA THR A 55 1.47 11.83 -7.26
C THR A 55 1.18 10.35 -7.01
N ILE A 56 1.96 9.71 -6.13
CA ILE A 56 1.73 8.32 -5.71
C ILE A 56 0.42 8.24 -4.94
N MET A 57 0.14 9.21 -4.05
CA MET A 57 -1.15 9.33 -3.38
C MET A 57 -2.28 9.40 -4.39
N ASP A 58 -2.32 10.40 -5.25
CA ASP A 58 -3.40 10.60 -6.21
C ASP A 58 -3.61 9.37 -7.13
N ASN A 59 -2.52 8.66 -7.48
CA ASN A 59 -2.59 7.43 -8.25
C ASN A 59 -3.20 6.27 -7.45
N LEU A 60 -2.76 6.10 -6.20
CA LEU A 60 -3.34 5.13 -5.28
C LEU A 60 -4.80 5.47 -4.96
N GLU A 61 -5.17 6.73 -4.77
CA GLU A 61 -6.56 7.15 -4.54
C GLU A 61 -7.44 6.80 -5.74
N ARG A 62 -7.01 7.12 -6.96
CA ARG A 62 -7.75 6.76 -8.19
C ARG A 62 -7.93 5.26 -8.35
N ASN A 63 -6.90 4.46 -8.06
CA ASN A 63 -6.96 3.00 -8.18
C ASN A 63 -7.61 2.31 -6.96
N TYR A 64 -7.57 2.94 -5.78
CA TYR A 64 -8.22 2.45 -4.56
C TYR A 64 -9.74 2.64 -4.62
N ILE A 65 -10.22 3.67 -5.34
CA ILE A 65 -11.64 3.79 -5.71
C ILE A 65 -12.10 2.52 -6.46
N GLU A 66 -11.21 1.84 -7.20
CA GLU A 66 -11.53 0.56 -7.84
C GLU A 66 -11.38 -0.65 -6.90
N LEU A 67 -10.56 -0.58 -5.86
CA LEU A 67 -10.35 -1.68 -4.90
C LEU A 67 -11.51 -1.91 -3.93
N LYS A 68 -12.58 -1.10 -3.98
CA LYS A 68 -13.82 -1.21 -3.16
C LYS A 68 -13.54 -1.90 -1.82
N ILE A 69 -12.69 -1.29 -1.00
CA ILE A 69 -12.62 -1.67 0.41
C ILE A 69 -14.03 -1.44 0.92
N GLY A 70 -14.71 -2.56 1.21
CA GLY A 70 -16.16 -2.61 1.34
C GLY A 70 -16.66 -1.51 2.26
N GLU A 71 -17.77 -0.88 1.87
CA GLU A 71 -18.57 -0.06 2.77
C GLU A 71 -19.00 -0.93 3.96
N HIS A 72 -18.18 -0.96 4.99
CA HIS A 72 -18.44 -1.63 6.25
C HIS A 72 -18.16 -0.66 7.38
N ASP A 73 -18.84 -0.88 8.51
CA ASP A 73 -18.75 -0.20 9.82
C ASP A 73 -17.30 -0.10 10.35
N SER A 74 -16.48 0.65 9.64
CA SER A 74 -15.23 1.17 10.12
C SER A 74 -15.58 2.48 10.80
N ASP A 75 -15.40 2.55 12.12
CA ASP A 75 -15.43 3.82 12.86
C ASP A 75 -14.34 4.79 12.36
N ILE A 76 -13.40 4.32 11.53
CA ILE A 76 -12.32 5.10 10.95
C ILE A 76 -12.79 5.75 9.64
N PRO A 77 -12.67 7.09 9.52
CA PRO A 77 -12.96 7.81 8.29
C PRO A 77 -12.18 7.29 7.07
N LYS A 78 -12.85 7.22 5.92
CA LYS A 78 -12.29 6.68 4.67
C LYS A 78 -11.02 7.40 4.21
N ASP A 79 -10.99 8.72 4.35
CA ASP A 79 -9.81 9.56 4.05
C ASP A 79 -8.62 9.22 4.95
N MET A 80 -8.87 8.92 6.24
CA MET A 80 -7.82 8.47 7.16
C MET A 80 -7.25 7.11 6.74
N VAL A 81 -8.12 6.16 6.38
CA VAL A 81 -7.70 4.84 5.87
C VAL A 81 -6.85 5.01 4.60
N LEU A 82 -7.32 5.82 3.66
CA LEU A 82 -6.64 6.08 2.39
C LEU A 82 -5.28 6.75 2.60
N ARG A 83 -5.21 7.74 3.51
CA ARG A 83 -3.98 8.41 3.88
C ARG A 83 -2.99 7.46 4.53
N PHE A 84 -3.46 6.55 5.40
CA PHE A 84 -2.63 5.52 6.02
C PHE A 84 -2.01 4.58 4.96
N PHE A 85 -2.84 3.98 4.10
CA PHE A 85 -2.35 3.07 3.04
C PHE A 85 -1.33 3.76 2.14
N THR A 86 -1.65 4.96 1.67
CA THR A 86 -0.73 5.76 0.85
C THR A 86 0.60 5.99 1.55
N SER A 87 0.56 6.39 2.83
CA SER A 87 1.78 6.69 3.59
C SER A 87 2.66 5.45 3.76
N CYS A 88 2.06 4.26 3.95
CA CYS A 88 2.78 3.00 4.00
C CYS A 88 3.49 2.68 2.67
N VAL A 89 2.79 2.84 1.55
CA VAL A 89 3.36 2.57 0.21
C VAL A 89 4.52 3.53 -0.10
N VAL A 90 4.29 4.82 0.09
CA VAL A 90 5.30 5.87 -0.14
C VAL A 90 6.53 5.67 0.75
N GLY A 91 6.33 5.45 2.05
CA GLY A 91 7.43 5.25 2.99
C GLY A 91 8.26 4.01 2.63
N MET A 92 7.61 2.91 2.27
CA MET A 92 8.28 1.68 1.82
C MET A 92 9.06 1.91 0.52
N ALA A 93 8.46 2.60 -0.46
CA ALA A 93 9.08 2.92 -1.75
C ALA A 93 10.37 3.74 -1.59
N ILE A 94 10.33 4.81 -0.79
CA ILE A 94 11.50 5.66 -0.54
C ILE A 94 12.60 4.87 0.16
N TRP A 95 12.26 4.16 1.25
CA TRP A 95 13.24 3.37 1.98
C TRP A 95 13.88 2.30 1.10
N TRP A 96 13.07 1.56 0.35
CA TRP A 96 13.54 0.51 -0.53
C TRP A 96 14.49 1.03 -1.62
N LEU A 97 14.17 2.17 -2.22
CA LEU A 97 15.01 2.84 -3.21
C LEU A 97 16.35 3.32 -2.62
N GLN A 98 16.32 3.95 -1.44
CA GLN A 98 17.51 4.46 -0.75
C GLN A 98 18.44 3.34 -0.26
N ASN A 99 17.91 2.13 -0.07
CA ASN A 99 18.66 0.93 0.30
C ASN A 99 19.01 0.07 -0.93
N ASP A 100 19.32 0.72 -2.04
CA ASP A 100 19.76 0.11 -3.30
C ASP A 100 18.83 -0.98 -3.85
N MET A 101 17.52 -0.88 -3.55
CA MET A 101 16.51 -1.84 -4.00
C MET A 101 16.91 -3.28 -3.62
N LYS A 102 17.42 -3.47 -2.38
CA LYS A 102 17.96 -4.74 -1.85
C LYS A 102 17.08 -5.98 -2.09
N TYR A 103 15.76 -5.79 -2.12
CA TYR A 103 14.80 -6.86 -2.38
C TYR A 103 14.13 -6.69 -3.75
N SER A 104 13.68 -7.78 -4.37
CA SER A 104 12.98 -7.69 -5.66
C SER A 104 11.64 -6.94 -5.54
N PRO A 105 11.17 -6.27 -6.61
CA PRO A 105 9.88 -5.58 -6.63
C PRO A 105 8.72 -6.44 -6.10
N LYS A 106 8.64 -7.68 -6.59
CA LYS A 106 7.63 -8.67 -6.18
C LYS A 106 7.73 -8.99 -4.69
N TYR A 107 8.94 -9.26 -4.18
CA TYR A 107 9.10 -9.59 -2.77
C TYR A 107 8.71 -8.41 -1.86
N THR A 108 9.11 -7.20 -2.22
CA THR A 108 8.77 -5.98 -1.47
C THR A 108 7.26 -5.75 -1.45
N ALA A 109 6.59 -5.89 -2.60
CA ALA A 109 5.12 -5.81 -2.70
C ALA A 109 4.44 -6.83 -1.77
N GLN A 110 4.89 -8.09 -1.81
CA GLN A 110 4.36 -9.16 -0.95
C GLN A 110 4.49 -8.86 0.54
N GLN A 111 5.66 -8.37 0.99
CA GLN A 111 5.82 -8.05 2.41
C GLN A 111 4.98 -6.84 2.82
N LEU A 112 4.87 -5.84 1.95
CA LEU A 112 4.05 -4.65 2.22
C LEU A 112 2.57 -5.02 2.33
N VAL A 113 2.03 -5.86 1.44
CA VAL A 113 0.66 -6.37 1.56
C VAL A 113 0.46 -7.11 2.88
N LYS A 114 1.40 -7.98 3.29
CA LYS A 114 1.31 -8.67 4.59
C LYS A 114 1.26 -7.70 5.76
N LEU A 115 2.12 -6.67 5.77
CA LEU A 115 2.15 -5.63 6.80
C LEU A 115 0.83 -4.86 6.89
N MET A 116 0.24 -4.52 5.75
CA MET A 116 -1.01 -3.76 5.69
C MET A 116 -2.25 -4.59 6.04
N THR A 117 -2.23 -5.89 5.77
CA THR A 117 -3.40 -6.77 5.95
C THR A 117 -3.43 -7.50 7.28
N LYS A 118 -2.28 -7.97 7.77
CA LYS A 118 -2.18 -8.56 9.12
C LYS A 118 -2.00 -7.50 10.21
N GLY A 119 -1.65 -6.28 9.82
CA GLY A 119 -1.14 -5.25 10.72
C GLY A 119 0.35 -5.45 11.04
N PRO A 120 1.10 -4.39 11.38
CA PRO A 120 2.56 -4.45 11.51
C PRO A 120 3.05 -5.48 12.53
N PHE A 121 2.41 -5.54 13.71
CA PHE A 121 2.80 -6.43 14.80
C PHE A 121 2.52 -7.90 14.47
N CYS A 122 1.31 -8.23 14.02
CA CYS A 122 0.98 -9.61 13.65
C CYS A 122 1.75 -10.08 12.42
N ALA A 123 2.05 -9.19 11.46
CA ALA A 123 2.84 -9.53 10.28
C ALA A 123 4.25 -10.00 10.61
N VAL A 124 4.84 -9.51 11.70
CA VAL A 124 6.19 -9.89 12.16
C VAL A 124 6.17 -10.93 13.29
N GLY A 125 5.00 -11.53 13.58
CA GLY A 125 4.87 -12.65 14.52
C GLY A 125 4.53 -12.27 15.96
N PHE A 126 4.20 -11.00 16.25
CA PHE A 126 3.65 -10.64 17.56
C PHE A 126 2.17 -10.98 17.66
N THR A 127 1.75 -11.40 18.85
CA THR A 127 0.33 -11.57 19.20
C THR A 127 -0.03 -10.51 20.21
N PHE A 128 -1.19 -9.86 20.04
CA PHE A 128 -1.74 -9.00 21.08
C PHE A 128 -2.25 -9.90 22.21
N PHE A 129 -1.62 -9.79 23.38
CA PHE A 129 -2.18 -10.32 24.61
C PHE A 129 -3.05 -9.23 25.20
N ASN A 130 -4.37 -9.30 24.95
CA ASN A 130 -5.30 -8.55 25.77
C ASN A 130 -5.80 -9.50 26.86
N GLU A 131 -5.27 -9.34 28.07
CA GLU A 131 -5.99 -9.75 29.27
C GLU A 131 -7.26 -8.89 29.39
N ARG A 132 -8.29 -9.50 29.97
CA ARG A 132 -9.70 -9.06 29.99
C ARG A 132 -9.91 -7.62 30.46
#